data_AF-A0A2T6LZN0-F1
#
_entry.id   AF-A0A2T6LZN0-F1
#
_cell.length_a   1.000
_cell.length_b   1.000
_cell.length_c   1.000
_cell.angle_alpha   90.00
_cell.angle_beta   90.00
_cell.angle_gamma   90.00
#
_symmetry.space_group_name_H-M   'P 1'
#
loop_
_entity.id
_entity.type
_entity.pdbx_description
1 polymer ?
#
loop_
_entity_poly.entity_id
_entity_poly.type
_entity_poly.pdbx_seq_one_letter_code
_entity_poly.pdbx_strand_id
1 'polypeptide(L)'
;MIDQGSVTINTAYIDRLIDRINAAKNPVDLQARVDEAFAPVAAQLAHVRELIERLAPWLALLEAPIADPTKIVSWIKDMILAQVQPQVQAYYKAVAQVAALSAKVAELESAAQAAAHRFSHVPITVPEISL
;
A
#
# COMPACT_ATOMS: atom_id res chain seq x y z
N MET A 1 -5.17 -1.85 -9.06
CA MET A 1 -4.98 -0.57 -9.78
C MET A 1 -4.29 0.37 -8.81
N ILE A 2 -3.02 0.73 -9.04
CA ILE A 2 -2.26 1.59 -8.14
C ILE A 2 -2.74 3.02 -8.39
N ASP A 3 -3.38 3.63 -7.40
CA ASP A 3 -3.80 5.03 -7.45
C ASP A 3 -2.55 5.92 -7.58
N GLN A 4 -2.30 6.41 -8.78
CA GLN A 4 -1.15 7.24 -9.11
C GLN A 4 -1.40 8.67 -8.65
N GLY A 5 -1.15 8.92 -7.35
CA GLY A 5 -0.58 10.19 -6.92
C GLY A 5 -1.53 11.31 -6.50
N SER A 6 -2.84 11.08 -6.36
CA SER A 6 -3.71 12.09 -5.74
C SER A 6 -4.12 11.68 -4.33
N VAL A 7 -3.45 12.25 -3.31
CA VAL A 7 -4.10 12.36 -1.99
C VAL A 7 -4.89 13.65 -1.98
N THR A 8 -6.20 13.52 -2.12
CA THR A 8 -7.11 14.65 -1.92
C THR A 8 -7.32 14.85 -0.43
N ILE A 9 -6.69 15.89 0.13
CA ILE A 9 -6.94 16.30 1.51
C ILE A 9 -8.37 16.86 1.59
N ASN A 10 -9.25 16.14 2.27
CA ASN A 10 -10.62 16.59 2.48
C ASN A 10 -10.68 17.56 3.66
N THR A 11 -10.42 18.84 3.42
CA THR A 11 -10.45 19.87 4.47
C THR A 11 -11.83 20.02 5.09
N ALA A 12 -12.92 19.80 4.35
CA ALA A 12 -14.28 19.79 4.87
C ALA A 12 -14.56 18.64 5.86
N TYR A 13 -13.76 17.57 5.84
CA TYR A 13 -13.79 16.57 6.90
C TYR A 13 -13.11 17.09 8.17
N ILE A 14 -11.98 17.80 8.04
CA ILE A 14 -11.28 18.43 9.17
C ILE A 14 -12.15 19.50 9.82
N ASP A 15 -12.83 20.34 9.04
CA ASP A 15 -13.77 21.35 9.56
C ASP A 15 -14.88 20.70 10.41
N ARG A 16 -15.42 19.57 9.96
CA ARG A 16 -16.40 18.78 10.74
C ARG A 16 -15.84 18.18 12.02
N LEU A 17 -14.55 17.81 12.05
CA LEU A 17 -13.89 17.35 13.28
C LEU A 17 -13.70 18.52 14.26
N ILE A 18 -13.31 19.70 13.77
CA ILE A 18 -13.19 20.93 14.56
C ILE A 18 -14.55 21.30 15.17
N ASP A 19 -15.62 21.30 14.38
CA ASP A 19 -16.97 21.58 14.89
C ASP A 19 -17.41 20.59 15.96
N ARG A 20 -17.06 19.30 15.80
CA ARG A 20 -17.35 18.27 16.80
C ARG A 20 -16.60 18.52 18.11
N ILE A 21 -15.33 18.91 18.05
CA ILE A 21 -14.52 19.27 19.23
C ILE A 21 -15.12 20.50 19.91
N ASN A 22 -15.48 21.54 19.15
CA ASN A 22 -16.08 22.77 19.67
C ASN A 22 -17.45 22.55 20.33
N ALA A 23 -18.17 21.49 19.94
CA ALA A 23 -19.45 21.10 20.52
C ALA A 23 -19.33 20.26 21.81
N ALA A 24 -18.11 20.03 22.33
CA ALA A 24 -17.90 19.25 23.55
C ALA A 24 -18.57 19.91 24.77
N LYS A 25 -19.29 19.10 25.56
CA LYS A 25 -20.11 19.61 26.69
C LYS A 25 -19.39 19.58 28.04
N ASN A 26 -18.30 18.83 28.14
CA ASN A 26 -17.51 18.69 29.35
C ASN A 26 -16.08 18.17 29.01
N PRO A 27 -15.13 18.21 29.96
CA PRO A 27 -13.74 17.83 29.69
C PRO A 27 -13.54 16.37 29.26
N VAL A 28 -14.37 15.44 29.73
CA VAL A 28 -14.29 14.02 29.35
C VAL A 28 -14.74 13.82 27.89
N ASP A 29 -15.84 14.46 27.51
CA ASP A 29 -16.36 14.48 26.14
C ASP A 29 -15.40 15.20 25.18
N LEU A 30 -14.74 16.27 25.63
CA LEU A 30 -13.70 16.95 24.87
C LEU A 30 -12.51 16.04 24.57
N GLN A 31 -12.00 15.34 25.59
CA GLN A 31 -10.86 14.44 25.42
C GLN A 31 -11.18 13.31 24.44
N ALA A 32 -12.36 12.69 24.56
CA ALA A 32 -12.79 11.63 23.64
C ALA A 32 -12.86 12.11 22.18
N ARG A 33 -13.38 13.33 21.94
CA ARG A 33 -13.46 13.92 20.60
C ARG A 33 -12.10 14.29 20.02
N VAL A 34 -11.16 14.72 20.86
CA VAL A 34 -9.78 14.98 20.46
C VAL A 34 -9.10 13.67 20.05
N ASP A 35 -9.23 12.62 20.86
CA ASP A 35 -8.60 11.32 20.56
C ASP A 35 -9.15 10.71 19.25
N GLU A 36 -10.47 10.82 19.02
CA GLU A 36 -11.12 10.41 17.77
C GLU A 36 -10.68 11.22 16.54
N ALA A 37 -10.47 12.53 16.71
CA ALA A 37 -10.14 13.43 15.60
C ALA A 37 -8.66 13.37 15.20
N PHE A 38 -7.75 13.26 16.17
CA PHE A 38 -6.32 13.45 15.91
C PHE A 38 -5.65 12.21 15.31
N ALA A 39 -6.06 10.99 15.70
CA ALA A 39 -5.43 9.78 15.16
C ALA A 39 -5.61 9.62 13.63
N PRO A 40 -6.81 9.80 13.05
CA PRO A 40 -6.99 9.77 11.60
C PRO A 40 -6.24 10.88 10.87
N VAL A 41 -6.19 12.09 11.45
CA VAL A 41 -5.50 13.25 10.84
C VAL A 41 -3.99 13.05 10.85
N ALA A 42 -3.43 12.52 11.93
CA ALA A 42 -2.02 12.16 12.02
C ALA A 42 -1.65 11.07 11.01
N ALA A 43 -2.50 10.05 10.83
CA ALA A 43 -2.31 9.01 9.84
C ALA A 43 -2.33 9.56 8.40
N GLN A 44 -3.27 10.46 8.09
CA GLN A 44 -3.31 11.13 6.77
C GLN A 44 -2.06 11.98 6.53
N LEU A 45 -1.60 12.73 7.54
CA LEU A 45 -0.37 13.52 7.42
C LEU A 45 0.88 12.66 7.21
N ALA A 46 1.00 11.54 7.94
CA ALA A 46 2.09 10.59 7.76
C ALA A 46 2.09 10.01 6.34
N HIS A 47 0.92 9.61 5.85
CA HIS A 47 0.78 9.09 4.49
C HIS A 47 1.17 10.11 3.41
N VAL A 48 0.77 11.38 3.55
CA VAL A 48 1.16 12.45 2.62
C VAL A 48 2.68 12.67 2.65
N ARG A 49 3.32 12.62 3.83
CA ARG A 49 4.77 12.75 3.94
C ARG A 49 5.51 11.60 3.26
N GLU A 50 5.07 10.36 3.48
CA GLU A 50 5.64 9.18 2.80
C GLU A 50 5.51 9.28 1.28
N LEU A 51 4.39 9.80 0.78
CA LEU A 51 4.21 10.04 -0.65
C LEU A 51 5.17 11.08 -1.19
N ILE A 52 5.35 12.20 -0.49
CA ILE A 52 6.32 13.24 -0.87
C ILE A 52 7.73 12.65 -0.92
N GLU A 53 8.15 11.91 0.10
CA GLU A 53 9.47 11.28 0.15
C GLU A 53 9.66 10.26 -0.97
N ARG A 54 8.62 9.48 -1.28
CA ARG A 54 8.64 8.52 -2.40
C ARG A 54 8.71 9.20 -3.76
N LEU A 55 8.11 10.38 -3.91
CA LEU A 55 8.05 11.14 -5.15
C LEU A 55 9.24 12.09 -5.34
N ALA A 56 9.95 12.47 -4.27
CA ALA A 56 11.08 13.40 -4.34
C ALA A 56 12.21 12.94 -5.29
N PRO A 57 12.61 11.66 -5.34
CA PRO A 57 13.58 11.18 -6.33
C PRO A 57 13.10 11.34 -7.77
N TRP A 58 11.79 11.29 -8.02
CA TRP A 58 11.22 11.46 -9.35
C TRP A 58 11.37 12.89 -9.85
N LEU A 59 11.22 13.88 -8.95
CA LEU A 59 11.37 15.29 -9.29
C LEU A 59 12.76 15.58 -9.87
N ALA A 60 13.81 14.98 -9.27
CA ALA A 60 15.19 15.11 -9.72
C ALA A 60 15.45 14.43 -11.08
N LEU A 61 14.59 13.49 -11.49
CA LEU A 61 14.72 12.73 -12.73
C LEU A 61 13.91 13.33 -13.89
N LEU A 62 13.00 14.28 -13.63
CA LEU A 62 12.19 14.92 -14.68
C LEU A 62 13.00 15.80 -15.63
N GLU A 63 14.11 16.38 -15.16
CA GLU A 63 14.98 17.23 -15.95
C GLU A 63 16.29 16.50 -16.27
N ALA A 64 16.36 15.89 -17.47
CA ALA A 64 17.61 15.35 -17.96
C ALA A 64 18.64 16.49 -18.15
N PRO A 65 19.90 16.32 -17.73
CA PRO A 65 20.94 17.35 -17.87
C PRO A 65 21.45 17.43 -19.32
N ILE A 66 20.57 17.73 -20.27
CA ILE A 66 20.85 17.72 -21.72
C ILE A 66 21.96 18.72 -22.09
N ALA A 67 22.07 19.82 -21.34
CA ALA A 67 23.09 20.84 -21.53
C ALA A 67 24.50 20.44 -21.03
N ASP A 68 24.61 19.40 -20.20
CA ASP A 68 25.88 18.95 -19.63
C ASP A 68 26.01 17.42 -19.78
N PRO A 69 26.57 16.95 -20.91
CA PRO A 69 26.69 15.53 -21.21
C PRO A 69 27.45 14.73 -20.15
N THR A 70 28.32 15.38 -19.36
CA THR A 70 29.11 14.70 -18.33
C THR A 70 28.25 14.23 -17.14
N LYS A 71 27.06 14.84 -16.95
CA LYS A 71 26.11 14.51 -15.88
C LYS A 71 25.07 13.47 -16.28
N ILE A 72 25.02 13.07 -17.55
CA ILE A 72 24.04 12.08 -18.05
C ILE A 72 24.25 10.74 -17.36
N VAL A 73 25.51 10.30 -17.19
CA VAL A 73 25.81 8.99 -16.58
C VAL A 73 25.36 8.95 -15.12
N SER A 74 25.59 10.02 -14.34
CA SER A 74 25.08 10.11 -12.97
C SER A 74 23.56 10.13 -12.92
N TRP A 75 22.91 10.89 -13.81
CA TRP A 75 21.44 10.96 -13.89
C TRP A 75 20.81 9.59 -14.23
N ILE A 76 21.36 8.83 -15.18
CA ILE A 76 20.93 7.46 -15.48
C ILE A 76 21.13 6.54 -14.27
N LYS A 77 22.26 6.65 -13.59
CA LYS A 77 22.55 5.84 -12.40
C LYS A 77 21.51 6.11 -11.30
N ASP A 78 21.20 7.37 -11.05
CA ASP A 78 20.21 7.78 -10.05
C ASP A 78 18.81 7.27 -10.43
N MET A 79 18.45 7.30 -11.72
CA MET A 79 17.21 6.70 -12.23
C MET A 79 17.14 5.19 -11.97
N ILE A 80 18.22 4.46 -12.25
CA ILE A 80 18.28 3.01 -12.02
C ILE A 80 18.11 2.70 -10.53
N LEU A 81 18.81 3.42 -9.66
CA LEU A 81 18.78 3.18 -8.22
C LEU A 81 17.42 3.56 -7.61
N ALA A 82 16.81 4.67 -8.05
CA ALA A 82 15.56 5.15 -7.50
C ALA A 82 14.32 4.41 -8.03
N GLN A 83 14.34 3.96 -9.30
CA GLN A 83 13.14 3.44 -9.97
C GLN A 83 13.27 1.98 -10.38
N VAL A 84 14.36 1.61 -11.06
CA VAL A 84 14.50 0.28 -11.67
C VAL A 84 14.80 -0.76 -10.61
N GLN A 85 15.76 -0.51 -9.73
CA GLN A 85 16.19 -1.47 -8.71
C GLN A 85 15.07 -1.85 -7.73
N PRO A 86 14.27 -0.92 -7.17
CA PRO A 86 13.16 -1.27 -6.29
C PRO A 86 12.09 -2.12 -7.00
N GLN A 87 11.80 -1.83 -8.27
CA GLN A 87 10.83 -2.61 -9.05
C GLN A 87 11.33 -4.01 -9.36
N VAL A 88 12.61 -4.16 -9.71
CA VAL A 88 13.23 -5.47 -9.91
C VAL A 88 13.20 -6.29 -8.62
N GLN A 89 13.46 -5.66 -7.47
CA GLN A 89 13.33 -6.32 -6.16
C GLN A 89 11.88 -6.72 -5.86
N ALA A 90 10.92 -5.84 -6.16
CA ALA A 90 9.49 -6.15 -6.00
C ALA A 90 9.06 -7.33 -6.90
N TYR A 91 9.57 -7.39 -8.13
CA TYR A 91 9.35 -8.51 -9.04
C TYR A 91 9.86 -9.83 -8.44
N TYR A 92 11.10 -9.88 -7.96
CA TYR A 92 11.63 -11.10 -7.34
C TYR A 92 10.85 -11.54 -6.10
N LYS A 93 10.41 -10.57 -5.27
CA LYS A 93 9.52 -10.87 -4.14
C LYS A 93 8.18 -11.43 -4.60
N ALA A 94 7.57 -10.86 -5.63
CA ALA A 94 6.31 -11.34 -6.18
C ALA A 94 6.45 -12.76 -6.74
N VAL A 95 7.53 -13.06 -7.46
CA VAL A 95 7.82 -14.42 -7.95
C VAL A 95 7.91 -15.42 -6.77
N ALA A 96 8.62 -15.05 -5.70
CA ALA A 96 8.71 -15.90 -4.50
C ALA A 96 7.34 -16.08 -3.81
N GLN A 97 6.52 -15.03 -3.76
CA GLN A 97 5.17 -15.10 -3.20
C GLN A 97 4.23 -15.98 -4.03
N VAL A 98 4.32 -15.94 -5.36
CA VAL A 98 3.56 -16.85 -6.24
C VAL A 98 3.94 -18.29 -5.95
N ALA A 99 5.23 -18.61 -5.86
CA ALA A 99 5.68 -19.97 -5.53
C ALA A 99 5.17 -20.43 -4.15
N ALA A 100 5.23 -19.56 -3.13
CA ALA A 100 4.71 -19.86 -1.80
C ALA A 100 3.17 -20.06 -1.81
N LEU A 101 2.45 -19.25 -2.58
CA LEU A 101 1.01 -19.36 -2.74
C LEU A 101 0.63 -20.66 -3.45
N SER A 102 1.34 -21.06 -4.51
CA SER A 102 1.14 -22.35 -5.19
C SER A 102 1.28 -23.52 -4.22
N ALA A 103 2.31 -23.51 -3.36
CA ALA A 103 2.47 -24.55 -2.35
C ALA A 103 1.29 -24.59 -1.37
N LYS A 104 0.79 -23.41 -0.93
CA LYS A 104 -0.37 -23.33 -0.04
C LYS A 104 -1.69 -23.73 -0.70
N VAL A 105 -1.87 -23.45 -1.98
CA VAL A 105 -3.02 -23.94 -2.75
C VAL A 105 -2.99 -25.47 -2.84
N ALA A 106 -1.83 -26.08 -3.13
CA ALA A 106 -1.70 -27.55 -3.15
C ALA A 106 -1.98 -28.18 -1.77
N GLU A 107 -1.49 -27.57 -0.68
CA GLU A 107 -1.82 -28.00 0.69
C GLU A 107 -3.34 -27.92 0.96
N LEU A 108 -3.98 -26.83 0.53
CA LEU A 108 -5.42 -26.62 0.69
C LEU A 108 -6.23 -27.66 -0.11
N GLU A 109 -5.85 -27.92 -1.35
CA GLU A 109 -6.48 -28.96 -2.20
C GLU A 109 -6.37 -30.34 -1.55
N SER A 110 -5.19 -30.70 -1.05
CA SER A 110 -4.98 -31.97 -0.35
C SER A 110 -5.84 -32.07 0.92
N ALA A 111 -5.92 -31.01 1.73
CA ALA A 111 -6.75 -30.97 2.92
C ALA A 111 -8.26 -31.08 2.58
N ALA A 112 -8.70 -30.41 1.50
CA ALA A 112 -10.07 -30.49 1.02
C ALA A 112 -10.44 -31.90 0.55
N GLN A 113 -9.56 -32.56 -0.20
CA GLN A 113 -9.73 -33.97 -0.61
C GLN A 113 -9.79 -34.91 0.60
N ALA A 114 -8.85 -34.76 1.54
CA ALA A 114 -8.83 -35.56 2.76
C ALA A 114 -10.11 -35.38 3.61
N ALA A 115 -10.66 -34.15 3.66
CA ALA A 115 -11.94 -33.89 4.30
C ALA A 115 -13.11 -34.52 3.54
N ALA A 116 -13.15 -34.41 2.20
CA ALA A 116 -14.20 -35.02 1.38
C ALA A 116 -14.28 -36.55 1.57
N HIS A 117 -13.14 -37.24 1.69
CA HIS A 117 -13.10 -38.68 1.99
C HIS A 117 -13.71 -39.05 3.36
N ARG A 118 -13.70 -38.13 4.34
CA ARG A 118 -14.34 -38.34 5.65
C ARG A 118 -15.87 -38.23 5.57
N PHE A 119 -16.40 -37.54 4.57
CA PHE A 119 -17.84 -37.28 4.39
C PHE A 119 -18.39 -38.01 3.16
N SER A 120 -18.00 -39.28 2.94
CA SER A 120 -18.30 -40.15 1.78
C SER A 120 -19.75 -40.22 1.28
N HIS A 121 -20.69 -39.54 1.93
CA HIS A 121 -22.11 -39.46 1.61
C HIS A 121 -22.53 -38.12 0.98
N VAL A 122 -21.62 -37.15 0.78
CA VAL A 122 -21.91 -35.86 0.13
C VAL A 122 -20.84 -35.54 -0.92
N PRO A 123 -21.20 -35.31 -2.21
CA PRO A 123 -20.24 -34.87 -3.21
C PRO A 123 -19.77 -33.45 -2.91
N ILE A 124 -18.48 -33.27 -2.61
CA ILE A 124 -17.84 -31.95 -2.45
C ILE A 124 -17.05 -31.66 -3.73
N THR A 125 -17.43 -30.60 -4.44
CA THR A 125 -16.65 -30.08 -5.58
C THR A 125 -15.59 -29.12 -5.07
N VAL A 126 -14.31 -29.48 -5.24
CA VAL A 126 -13.18 -28.57 -4.95
C VAL A 126 -12.94 -27.72 -6.21
N PRO A 127 -13.04 -26.38 -6.14
CA PRO A 127 -12.73 -25.52 -7.28
C PRO A 127 -11.22 -25.50 -7.53
N GLU A 128 -10.80 -25.72 -8.79
CA GLU A 128 -9.40 -25.58 -9.20
C GLU A 128 -9.00 -24.09 -9.18
N ILE A 129 -7.82 -23.80 -8.60
CA ILE A 129 -7.22 -22.46 -8.63
C ILE A 129 -6.03 -22.51 -9.59
N SER A 130 -6.21 -22.01 -10.81
CA SER A 130 -5.11 -21.80 -11.75
C SER A 130 -4.28 -20.58 -11.33
N LEU A 131 -2.97 -20.78 -11.13
CA LEU A 131 -2.00 -19.72 -10.80
C LEU A 131 -1.13 -19.35 -12.02
#